data_AF-A0A317FZM8-F1
#
_entry.id   AF-A0A317FZM8-F1
#
_cell.length_a   1.000
_cell.length_b   1.000
_cell.length_c   1.000
_cell.angle_alpha   90.00
_cell.angle_beta   90.00
_cell.angle_gamma   90.00
#
_symmetry.space_group_name_H-M   'P 1'
#
loop_
_entity.id
_entity.type
_entity.pdbx_description
1 polymer ?
#
loop_
_entity_poly.entity_id
_entity_poly.type
_entity_poly.pdbx_seq_one_letter_code
_entity_poly.pdbx_strand_id
1 'polypeptide(L)'
;MQIKRSDIRDMVKLFKLLLGTIGLLFVLFIGMFIYITIHGTDVSNESWSYSINKTIVANSAPDDIESYESTKEEGKELVYYDTVEEAISNKDMLDKSLEIADYVILKQVPAEDDDIYIICAVEIESTTGQGISRYKLKKKNGQYSQPFEFLGIEGSMKKFATYRYDLDDYISQTIIWELVNGIYIKNEDDGIGFFFSWDNKDEVYDLTINSKKPTDIIEYELNGKTYYYFDFLDADFVQQLFDEINFGSFTLQQVSNAIDVKYRKD
;
A
#
# COMPACT_ATOMS: atom_id res chain seq x y z
N MET A 1 -42.53 -5.61 56.43
CA MET A 1 -41.69 -4.48 56.01
C MET A 1 -42.49 -3.69 54.97
N GLN A 2 -43.12 -2.57 55.34
CA GLN A 2 -43.93 -1.77 54.43
C GLN A 2 -43.04 -0.71 53.76
N ILE A 3 -42.89 -0.80 52.43
CA ILE A 3 -42.22 0.22 51.63
C ILE A 3 -43.10 1.48 51.66
N LYS A 4 -42.56 2.62 52.14
CA LYS A 4 -43.35 3.86 52.19
C LYS A 4 -43.52 4.39 50.77
N ARG A 5 -44.66 5.06 50.51
CA ARG A 5 -44.97 5.73 49.23
C ARG A 5 -43.91 6.77 48.82
N SER A 6 -43.17 7.34 49.79
CA SER A 6 -42.01 8.20 49.57
C SER A 6 -40.88 7.45 48.86
N ASP A 7 -40.57 6.24 49.32
CA ASP A 7 -39.44 5.44 48.86
C ASP A 7 -39.65 4.96 47.41
N ILE A 8 -40.89 4.68 47.04
CA ILE A 8 -41.29 4.34 45.66
C ILE A 8 -41.11 5.54 44.73
N ARG A 9 -41.46 6.76 45.17
CA ARG A 9 -41.33 7.98 44.36
C ARG A 9 -39.87 8.33 44.10
N ASP A 10 -39.02 8.16 45.12
CA ASP A 10 -37.59 8.43 45.01
C ASP A 10 -36.88 7.34 44.19
N MET A 11 -37.29 6.07 44.27
CA MET A 11 -36.85 5.03 43.33
C MET A 11 -37.21 5.35 41.87
N VAL A 12 -38.43 5.83 41.60
CA VAL A 12 -38.86 6.19 40.24
C VAL A 12 -38.06 7.38 39.71
N LYS A 13 -37.74 8.37 40.55
CA LYS A 13 -36.85 9.49 40.16
C LYS A 13 -35.43 9.00 39.87
N LEU A 14 -34.87 8.14 40.72
CA LEU A 14 -33.55 7.56 40.52
C LEU A 14 -33.49 6.75 39.21
N PHE A 15 -34.51 5.94 38.93
CA PHE A 15 -34.62 5.16 37.70
C PHE A 15 -34.71 6.04 36.45
N LYS A 16 -35.49 7.13 36.49
CA LYS A 16 -35.55 8.12 35.40
C LYS A 16 -34.21 8.83 35.17
N LEU A 17 -33.50 9.16 36.26
CA LEU A 17 -32.17 9.76 36.17
C LEU A 17 -31.18 8.78 35.52
N LEU A 18 -31.21 7.51 35.94
CA LEU A 18 -30.37 6.44 35.37
C LEU A 18 -30.64 6.23 33.88
N LEU A 19 -31.91 6.15 33.47
CA LEU A 19 -32.30 6.07 32.06
C LEU A 19 -31.83 7.30 31.26
N GLY A 20 -31.96 8.50 31.83
CA GLY A 20 -31.46 9.73 31.22
C GLY A 20 -29.95 9.70 31.00
N THR A 21 -29.18 9.27 32.01
CA THR A 21 -27.73 9.13 31.94
C THR A 21 -27.31 8.07 30.92
N ILE A 22 -27.96 6.90 30.90
CA ILE A 22 -27.70 5.84 29.92
C ILE A 22 -27.98 6.34 28.49
N GLY A 23 -29.10 7.06 28.29
CA GLY A 23 -29.45 7.65 27.00
C GLY A 23 -28.42 8.68 26.54
N LEU A 24 -27.95 9.55 27.44
CA LEU A 24 -26.89 10.52 27.14
C LEU A 24 -25.58 9.83 26.74
N LEU A 25 -25.16 8.81 27.49
CA LEU A 25 -23.96 8.02 27.16
C LEU A 25 -24.09 7.36 25.79
N PHE A 26 -25.26 6.79 25.48
CA PHE A 26 -25.50 6.15 24.18
C PHE A 26 -25.38 7.14 23.01
N VAL A 27 -25.93 8.36 23.15
CA VAL A 27 -25.77 9.42 22.15
C VAL A 27 -24.30 9.83 21.99
N LEU A 28 -23.55 9.95 23.08
CA LEU A 28 -22.11 10.25 23.03
C LEU A 28 -21.32 9.14 22.32
N PHE A 29 -21.62 7.86 22.60
CA PHE A 29 -20.98 6.73 21.91
C PHE A 29 -21.28 6.72 20.41
N ILE A 30 -22.53 6.96 20.01
CA ILE A 30 -22.89 7.07 18.59
C ILE A 30 -22.16 8.25 17.94
N GLY A 31 -22.13 9.41 18.60
CA GLY A 31 -21.43 10.59 18.10
C GLY A 31 -19.94 10.33 17.91
N MET A 32 -19.30 9.66 18.86
CA MET A 32 -17.90 9.27 18.77
C MET A 32 -17.66 8.26 17.64
N PHE A 33 -18.52 7.26 17.49
CA PHE A 33 -18.41 6.27 16.41
C PHE A 33 -18.54 6.91 15.03
N ILE A 34 -19.52 7.80 14.84
CA ILE A 34 -19.68 8.56 13.60
C ILE A 34 -18.45 9.43 13.35
N TYR A 35 -17.96 10.14 14.37
CA TYR A 35 -16.78 10.99 14.26
C TYR A 35 -15.55 10.21 13.78
N ILE A 36 -15.25 9.07 14.42
CA ILE A 36 -14.12 8.19 14.05
C ILE A 36 -14.30 7.64 12.63
N THR A 37 -15.52 7.25 12.26
CA THR A 37 -15.81 6.72 10.91
C THR A 37 -15.62 7.78 9.81
N ILE A 38 -15.95 9.05 10.10
CA ILE A 38 -15.83 10.15 9.12
C ILE A 38 -14.38 10.64 9.00
N HIS A 39 -13.71 10.84 10.13
CA HIS A 39 -12.39 11.47 10.17
C HIS A 39 -11.22 10.47 10.11
N GLY A 40 -11.45 9.21 10.48
CA GLY A 40 -10.40 8.24 10.70
C GLY A 40 -9.53 8.59 11.91
N THR A 41 -8.76 7.61 12.38
CA THR A 41 -7.66 7.83 13.31
C THR A 41 -6.41 8.14 12.50
N ASP A 42 -5.75 9.26 12.82
CA ASP A 42 -4.47 9.63 12.23
C ASP A 42 -3.38 8.65 12.66
N VAL A 43 -2.69 8.06 11.69
CA VAL A 43 -1.72 6.99 11.90
C VAL A 43 -0.27 7.47 11.95
N SER A 44 0.02 8.74 11.68
CA SER A 44 1.38 9.25 11.55
C SER A 44 2.24 9.00 12.80
N ASN A 45 1.61 9.05 13.97
CA ASN A 45 2.26 8.89 15.27
C ASN A 45 2.00 7.55 15.96
N GLU A 46 1.27 6.63 15.31
CA GLU A 46 1.10 5.28 15.82
C GLU A 46 2.44 4.53 15.79
N SER A 47 2.69 3.67 16.77
CA SER A 47 3.93 2.91 16.85
C SER A 47 3.81 1.61 16.06
N TRP A 48 4.79 1.37 15.20
CA TRP A 48 4.94 0.19 14.36
C TRP A 48 6.24 -0.53 14.69
N SER A 49 6.31 -1.81 14.33
CA SER A 49 7.51 -2.63 14.46
C SER A 49 7.53 -3.67 13.35
N TYR A 50 8.61 -3.69 12.58
CA TYR A 50 8.88 -4.72 11.58
C TYR A 50 10.28 -5.29 11.78
N SER A 51 10.43 -6.60 11.55
CA SER A 51 11.73 -7.23 11.48
C SER A 51 12.24 -7.13 10.05
N ILE A 52 13.08 -6.13 9.76
CA ILE A 52 13.69 -5.96 8.43
C ILE A 52 15.12 -6.49 8.46
N ASN A 53 15.45 -7.41 7.53
CA ASN A 53 16.81 -7.90 7.37
C ASN A 53 17.67 -6.80 6.71
N LYS A 54 18.58 -6.17 7.47
CA LYS A 54 19.46 -5.07 7.00
C LYS A 54 20.38 -5.44 5.82
N THR A 55 20.48 -6.72 5.46
CA THR A 55 21.37 -7.19 4.37
C THR A 55 20.88 -6.77 2.97
N ILE A 56 19.66 -6.23 2.87
CA ILE A 56 19.00 -5.73 1.64
C ILE A 56 19.87 -4.80 0.79
N VAL A 57 20.83 -4.06 1.38
CA VAL A 57 21.60 -3.02 0.66
C VAL A 57 23.01 -3.46 0.24
N ALA A 58 23.58 -4.54 0.81
CA ALA A 58 25.02 -4.78 0.68
C ALA A 58 25.43 -6.03 -0.11
N ASN A 59 24.63 -7.10 -0.14
CA ASN A 59 24.95 -8.32 -0.91
C ASN A 59 23.72 -9.24 -0.92
N SER A 60 23.03 -9.30 -2.05
CA SER A 60 22.30 -10.51 -2.42
C SER A 60 22.11 -10.54 -3.93
N ALA A 61 22.78 -11.50 -4.55
CA ALA A 61 22.18 -12.26 -5.65
C ALA A 61 20.77 -12.73 -5.20
N PRO A 62 19.85 -13.02 -6.14
CA PRO A 62 18.42 -13.23 -5.87
C PRO A 62 18.11 -14.59 -5.21
N ASP A 63 18.87 -14.96 -4.18
CA ASP A 63 18.65 -16.17 -3.39
C ASP A 63 18.33 -15.74 -1.94
N ASP A 64 17.20 -16.21 -1.42
CA ASP A 64 16.72 -16.07 -0.03
C ASP A 64 15.83 -14.85 0.32
N ILE A 65 15.05 -14.34 -0.63
CA ILE A 65 13.71 -13.85 -0.28
C ILE A 65 12.80 -15.07 -0.46
N GLU A 66 12.16 -15.53 0.61
CA GLU A 66 10.99 -16.42 0.51
C GLU A 66 9.89 -15.63 -0.21
N SER A 67 10.03 -15.48 -1.53
CA SER A 67 8.90 -15.32 -2.42
C SER A 67 7.97 -16.46 -2.03
N TYR A 68 6.71 -16.16 -1.72
CA TYR A 68 5.68 -17.19 -1.72
C TYR A 68 5.99 -18.11 -2.90
N GLU A 69 6.30 -19.38 -2.61
CA GLU A 69 6.58 -20.40 -3.63
C GLU A 69 5.31 -20.52 -4.48
N SER A 70 5.12 -19.61 -5.43
CA SER A 70 4.25 -19.84 -6.56
C SER A 70 5.02 -20.85 -7.40
N THR A 71 4.83 -22.11 -7.03
CA THR A 71 5.07 -23.32 -7.82
C THR A 71 5.66 -23.01 -9.19
N LYS A 72 6.99 -22.94 -9.27
CA LYS A 72 7.66 -23.30 -10.52
C LYS A 72 7.27 -24.76 -10.75
N GLU A 73 6.21 -24.99 -11.51
CA GLU A 73 6.04 -26.30 -12.16
C GLU A 73 7.21 -26.40 -13.14
N GLU A 74 8.32 -26.98 -12.65
CA GLU A 74 9.50 -27.28 -13.45
C GLU A 74 9.04 -28.03 -14.71
N GLY A 75 9.15 -27.37 -15.87
CA GLY A 75 8.90 -27.99 -17.17
C GLY A 75 7.79 -27.39 -18.04
N LYS A 76 7.06 -26.35 -17.62
CA LYS A 76 6.19 -25.60 -18.55
C LYS A 76 6.98 -24.60 -19.38
N GLU A 77 6.88 -24.72 -20.71
CA GLU A 77 7.48 -23.76 -21.64
C GLU A 77 6.71 -22.44 -21.64
N LEU A 78 7.43 -21.32 -21.71
CA LEU A 78 6.82 -19.99 -21.84
C LEU A 78 6.16 -19.84 -23.21
N VAL A 79 4.89 -19.42 -23.22
CA VAL A 79 4.18 -19.00 -24.43
C VAL A 79 4.40 -17.51 -24.65
N TYR A 80 4.63 -17.12 -25.91
CA TYR A 80 4.92 -15.74 -26.30
C TYR A 80 3.78 -15.16 -27.14
N TYR A 81 3.53 -13.87 -26.91
CA TYR A 81 2.45 -13.09 -27.47
C TYR A 81 2.99 -11.79 -28.08
N ASP A 82 2.27 -11.22 -29.03
CA ASP A 82 2.74 -10.04 -29.76
C ASP A 82 2.60 -8.75 -28.94
N THR A 83 1.70 -8.72 -27.95
CA THR A 83 1.46 -7.55 -27.10
C THR A 83 1.48 -7.90 -25.61
N VAL A 84 1.73 -6.87 -24.79
CA VAL A 84 1.75 -7.01 -23.33
C VAL A 84 0.35 -7.29 -22.78
N GLU A 85 -0.68 -6.68 -23.36
CA GLU A 85 -2.08 -6.88 -23.00
C GLU A 85 -2.49 -8.34 -23.18
N GLU A 86 -2.08 -8.96 -24.30
CA GLU A 86 -2.34 -10.36 -24.57
C GLU A 86 -1.56 -11.25 -23.61
N ALA A 87 -0.27 -10.98 -23.41
CA ALA A 87 0.56 -11.73 -22.47
C ALA A 87 -0.01 -11.73 -21.03
N ILE A 88 -0.33 -10.57 -20.46
CA ILE A 88 -0.84 -10.44 -19.08
C ILE A 88 -2.24 -11.04 -18.90
N SER A 89 -3.01 -11.12 -19.97
CA SER A 89 -4.32 -11.78 -19.92
C SER A 89 -4.21 -13.31 -19.80
N ASN A 90 -3.04 -13.88 -20.09
CA ASN A 90 -2.75 -15.32 -19.98
C ASN A 90 -1.90 -15.58 -18.73
N LYS A 91 -2.55 -15.82 -17.58
CA LYS A 91 -1.89 -15.99 -16.27
C LYS A 91 -1.77 -17.46 -15.83
N ASP A 92 -1.76 -18.40 -16.77
CA ASP A 92 -1.79 -19.85 -16.52
C ASP A 92 -0.53 -20.41 -15.82
N MET A 93 0.56 -19.64 -15.78
CA MET A 93 1.75 -19.96 -14.97
C MET A 93 1.61 -19.52 -13.50
N LEU A 94 0.70 -18.60 -13.20
CA LEU A 94 0.51 -18.07 -11.86
C LEU A 94 -0.54 -18.89 -11.11
N ASP A 95 -0.50 -18.84 -9.78
CA ASP A 95 -1.58 -19.39 -8.96
C ASP A 95 -2.89 -18.66 -9.30
N LYS A 96 -3.97 -19.41 -9.54
CA LYS A 96 -5.30 -18.86 -9.84
C LYS A 96 -5.84 -17.93 -8.77
N SER A 97 -5.40 -18.09 -7.51
CA SER A 97 -5.74 -17.17 -6.42
C SER A 97 -5.17 -15.76 -6.59
N LEU A 98 -4.21 -15.58 -7.52
CA LEU A 98 -3.57 -14.31 -7.86
C LEU A 98 -4.17 -13.69 -9.15
N GLU A 99 -5.24 -14.28 -9.70
CA GLU A 99 -5.92 -13.72 -10.87
C GLU A 99 -6.65 -12.44 -10.52
N ILE A 100 -6.08 -11.32 -10.95
CA ILE A 100 -6.72 -10.01 -10.95
C ILE A 100 -7.42 -9.82 -12.29
N ALA A 101 -8.74 -9.60 -12.23
CA ALA A 101 -9.59 -9.44 -13.40
C ALA A 101 -9.47 -8.03 -14.01
N ASP A 102 -9.52 -6.99 -13.17
CA ASP A 102 -9.55 -5.60 -13.62
C ASP A 102 -8.22 -4.91 -13.34
N TYR A 103 -7.56 -4.50 -14.42
CA TYR A 103 -6.25 -3.83 -14.36
C TYR A 103 -6.09 -2.78 -15.46
N VAL A 104 -5.23 -1.80 -15.18
CA VAL A 104 -4.73 -0.82 -16.15
C VAL A 104 -3.23 -0.98 -16.23
N ILE A 105 -2.68 -1.25 -17.42
CA ILE A 105 -1.23 -1.28 -17.63
C ILE A 105 -0.71 0.16 -17.59
N LEU A 106 0.22 0.42 -16.68
CA LEU A 106 0.78 1.75 -16.45
C LEU A 106 2.14 1.90 -17.12
N LYS A 107 3.05 0.95 -16.85
CA LYS A 107 4.46 1.09 -17.24
C LYS A 107 5.12 -0.27 -17.52
N GLN A 108 6.09 -0.27 -18.42
CA GLN A 108 7.03 -1.37 -18.60
C GLN A 108 8.39 -0.92 -18.05
N VAL A 109 8.97 -1.71 -17.16
CA VAL A 109 10.27 -1.43 -16.54
C VAL A 109 11.23 -2.57 -16.95
N PRO A 110 12.33 -2.27 -17.66
CA PRO A 110 13.33 -3.29 -17.99
C PRO A 110 13.92 -3.93 -16.73
N ALA A 111 14.28 -5.21 -16.83
CA ALA A 111 15.00 -5.97 -15.81
C ALA A 111 16.15 -6.77 -16.44
N GLU A 112 16.91 -7.50 -15.63
CA GLU A 112 18.03 -8.34 -16.08
C GLU A 112 17.59 -9.46 -17.04
N ASP A 113 18.50 -9.96 -17.89
CA ASP A 113 18.33 -11.18 -18.69
C ASP A 113 17.04 -11.28 -19.54
N ASP A 114 16.81 -10.25 -20.34
CA ASP A 114 15.63 -10.06 -21.22
C ASP A 114 14.28 -10.01 -20.45
N ASP A 115 14.32 -9.89 -19.13
CA ASP A 115 13.11 -9.74 -18.32
C ASP A 115 12.58 -8.31 -18.38
N ILE A 116 11.27 -8.20 -18.19
CA ILE A 116 10.59 -6.92 -17.99
C ILE A 116 9.58 -7.07 -16.86
N TYR A 117 9.44 -6.01 -16.07
CA TYR A 117 8.31 -5.85 -15.17
C TYR A 117 7.23 -5.04 -15.85
N ILE A 118 6.00 -5.54 -15.77
CA ILE A 118 4.82 -4.78 -16.14
C ILE A 118 4.13 -4.32 -14.87
N ILE A 119 4.02 -3.00 -14.75
CA ILE A 119 3.37 -2.33 -13.63
C ILE A 119 1.93 -2.08 -14.02
N CYS A 120 1.01 -2.61 -13.23
CA CYS A 120 -0.43 -2.42 -13.44
C CYS A 120 -1.05 -1.79 -12.19
N ALA A 121 -1.98 -0.85 -12.40
CA ALA A 121 -2.97 -0.54 -11.39
C ALA A 121 -4.03 -1.62 -11.40
N VAL A 122 -4.49 -2.04 -10.22
CA VAL A 122 -5.42 -3.15 -10.05
C VAL A 122 -6.49 -2.79 -9.05
N GLU A 123 -7.71 -3.27 -9.29
CA GLU A 123 -8.73 -3.21 -8.25
C GLU A 123 -8.40 -4.19 -7.13
N ILE A 124 -8.57 -3.74 -5.89
CA ILE A 124 -8.51 -4.59 -4.71
C ILE A 124 -9.79 -4.41 -3.91
N GLU A 125 -10.25 -5.48 -3.25
CA GLU A 125 -11.40 -5.47 -2.33
C GLU A 125 -11.07 -4.73 -1.00
N SER A 126 -10.42 -3.57 -1.09
CA SER A 126 -10.14 -2.69 0.05
C SER A 126 -10.97 -1.41 -0.04
N THR A 127 -11.08 -0.68 1.06
CA THR A 127 -11.81 0.59 1.14
C THR A 127 -11.24 1.71 0.25
N THR A 128 -10.02 1.55 -0.26
CA THR A 128 -9.40 2.47 -1.23
C THR A 128 -9.66 2.05 -2.68
N GLY A 129 -9.95 0.76 -2.92
CA GLY A 129 -10.39 0.23 -4.21
C GLY A 129 -9.30 0.14 -5.28
N GLN A 130 -8.03 0.34 -4.92
CA GLN A 130 -6.92 0.27 -5.89
C GLN A 130 -5.58 -0.14 -5.26
N GLY A 131 -4.72 -0.80 -6.05
CA GLY A 131 -3.35 -1.12 -5.71
C GLY A 131 -2.44 -1.16 -6.95
N ILE A 132 -1.15 -1.28 -6.73
CA ILE A 132 -0.13 -1.45 -7.78
C ILE A 132 0.39 -2.88 -7.74
N SER A 133 0.29 -3.58 -8.86
CA SER A 133 0.78 -4.94 -9.05
C SER A 133 1.95 -4.98 -10.03
N ARG A 134 2.81 -5.99 -9.87
CA ARG A 134 4.01 -6.16 -10.72
C ARG A 134 4.08 -7.59 -11.24
N TYR A 135 4.08 -7.72 -12.56
CA TYR A 135 4.21 -8.99 -13.27
C TYR A 135 5.55 -9.06 -13.97
N LYS A 136 6.29 -10.15 -13.80
CA LYS A 136 7.55 -10.38 -14.54
C LYS A 136 7.27 -11.23 -15.78
N LEU A 137 7.74 -10.73 -16.93
CA LEU A 137 7.61 -11.36 -18.24
C LEU A 137 8.99 -11.42 -18.90
N LYS A 138 9.19 -12.33 -19.86
CA LYS A 138 10.36 -12.35 -20.73
C LYS A 138 10.04 -11.65 -22.04
N LYS A 139 10.98 -10.85 -22.54
CA LYS A 139 10.88 -10.21 -23.86
C LYS A 139 11.84 -10.89 -24.83
N LYS A 140 11.32 -11.44 -25.92
CA LYS A 140 12.15 -12.12 -26.93
C LYS A 140 11.68 -11.76 -28.33
N ASN A 141 12.61 -11.27 -29.17
CA ASN A 141 12.33 -10.93 -30.58
C ASN A 141 11.10 -10.01 -30.77
N GLY A 142 10.85 -9.08 -29.84
CA GLY A 142 9.71 -8.18 -29.88
C GLY A 142 8.40 -8.76 -29.34
N GLN A 143 8.38 -10.03 -28.92
CA GLN A 143 7.26 -10.69 -28.28
C GLN A 143 7.44 -10.77 -26.76
N TYR A 144 6.35 -11.02 -26.05
CA TYR A 144 6.26 -11.03 -24.59
C TYR A 144 5.75 -12.38 -24.10
N SER A 145 6.41 -12.98 -23.12
CA SER A 145 5.88 -14.20 -22.50
C SER A 145 4.65 -13.89 -21.65
N GLN A 146 3.81 -14.88 -21.39
CA GLN A 146 2.92 -14.83 -20.21
C GLN A 146 3.71 -14.52 -18.92
N PRO A 147 3.08 -13.89 -17.90
CA PRO A 147 3.68 -13.68 -16.60
C PRO A 147 4.14 -15.01 -15.99
N PHE A 148 5.39 -15.08 -15.54
CA PHE A 148 5.93 -16.26 -14.87
C PHE A 148 6.25 -15.99 -13.39
N GLU A 149 6.18 -14.74 -12.96
CA GLU A 149 6.39 -14.32 -11.59
C GLU A 149 5.48 -13.13 -11.28
N PHE A 150 5.00 -13.08 -10.04
CA PHE A 150 4.15 -12.03 -9.50
C PHE A 150 4.72 -11.56 -8.18
N LEU A 151 5.11 -10.28 -8.10
CA LEU A 151 5.71 -9.73 -6.88
C LEU A 151 4.65 -9.29 -5.84
N GLY A 152 3.37 -9.42 -6.12
CA GLY A 152 2.31 -8.99 -5.20
C GLY A 152 1.61 -7.70 -5.62
N ILE A 153 0.69 -7.26 -4.75
CA ILE A 153 -0.07 -6.02 -4.87
C ILE A 153 0.27 -5.14 -3.68
N GLU A 154 0.63 -3.89 -3.95
CA GLU A 154 0.68 -2.83 -2.96
C GLU A 154 -0.63 -2.04 -2.99
N GLY A 155 -1.45 -2.16 -1.95
CA GLY A 155 -2.73 -1.45 -1.87
C GLY A 155 -2.55 0.03 -1.53
N SER A 156 -3.35 0.91 -2.14
CA SER A 156 -3.48 2.29 -1.66
C SER A 156 -4.10 2.26 -0.25
N MET A 157 -3.62 3.09 0.68
CA MET A 157 -4.07 3.06 2.08
C MET A 157 -4.81 4.31 2.53
N LYS A 158 -5.08 5.26 1.61
CA LYS A 158 -5.69 6.57 1.90
C LYS A 158 -6.84 6.55 2.91
N LYS A 159 -7.73 5.55 2.84
CA LYS A 159 -8.78 5.34 3.83
C LYS A 159 -8.95 3.86 4.11
N PHE A 160 -8.51 3.41 5.28
CA PHE A 160 -9.07 2.22 5.91
C PHE A 160 -10.25 2.65 6.79
N ALA A 161 -11.25 1.79 6.98
CA ALA A 161 -12.52 2.14 7.66
C ALA A 161 -12.37 2.85 9.02
N THR A 162 -11.21 2.72 9.68
CA THR A 162 -10.88 3.33 10.98
C THR A 162 -9.65 4.24 10.96
N TYR A 163 -8.91 4.31 9.85
CA TYR A 163 -7.60 4.96 9.77
C TYR A 163 -7.51 5.90 8.58
N ARG A 164 -6.92 7.07 8.82
CA ARG A 164 -6.61 8.06 7.79
C ARG A 164 -5.11 8.06 7.57
N TYR A 165 -4.73 7.89 6.31
CA TYR A 165 -3.36 8.04 5.85
C TYR A 165 -3.29 9.28 4.98
N ASP A 166 -2.40 10.20 5.34
CA ASP A 166 -2.01 11.28 4.46
C ASP A 166 -0.93 10.78 3.46
N LEU A 167 -0.57 11.57 2.45
CA LEU A 167 0.32 11.11 1.37
C LEU A 167 1.69 10.65 1.89
N ASP A 168 2.22 11.33 2.90
CA ASP A 168 3.48 10.96 3.56
C ASP A 168 3.38 9.67 4.38
N ASP A 169 2.26 9.44 5.07
CA ASP A 169 2.00 8.17 5.76
C ASP A 169 1.96 7.01 4.76
N TYR A 170 1.24 7.19 3.65
CA TYR A 170 1.12 6.21 2.59
C TYR A 170 2.48 5.87 1.98
N ILE A 171 3.25 6.88 1.56
CA ILE A 171 4.60 6.69 1.01
C ILE A 171 5.50 5.95 2.00
N SER A 172 5.50 6.37 3.27
CA SER A 172 6.32 5.78 4.31
C SER A 172 5.99 4.31 4.52
N GLN A 173 4.69 3.98 4.61
CA GLN A 173 4.25 2.62 4.82
C GLN A 173 4.52 1.74 3.60
N THR A 174 4.26 2.23 2.40
CA THR A 174 4.53 1.50 1.15
C THR A 174 6.02 1.19 1.02
N ILE A 175 6.92 2.15 1.25
CA ILE A 175 8.37 1.89 1.21
C ILE A 175 8.75 0.79 2.21
N ILE A 176 8.26 0.86 3.45
CA ILE A 176 8.54 -0.17 4.46
C ILE A 176 8.00 -1.53 4.03
N TRP A 177 6.76 -1.57 3.55
CA TRP A 177 6.14 -2.81 3.10
C TRP A 177 6.91 -3.43 1.94
N GLU A 178 7.31 -2.64 0.96
CA GLU A 178 8.10 -3.11 -0.17
C GLU A 178 9.46 -3.66 0.28
N LEU A 179 10.14 -2.97 1.21
CA LEU A 179 11.41 -3.43 1.79
C LEU A 179 11.26 -4.71 2.62
N VAL A 180 10.20 -4.84 3.41
CA VAL A 180 9.92 -6.02 4.25
C VAL A 180 9.66 -7.26 3.39
N ASN A 181 8.88 -7.10 2.32
CA ASN A 181 8.44 -8.21 1.48
C ASN A 181 9.35 -8.45 0.27
N GLY A 182 10.32 -7.57 0.01
CA GLY A 182 11.24 -7.71 -1.12
C GLY A 182 10.57 -7.53 -2.49
N ILE A 183 9.49 -6.74 -2.55
CA ILE A 183 8.65 -6.58 -3.75
C ILE A 183 8.97 -5.32 -4.56
N TYR A 184 10.06 -4.64 -4.21
CA TYR A 184 10.63 -3.50 -4.95
C TYR A 184 11.37 -3.98 -6.21
N ILE A 185 11.55 -3.09 -7.19
CA ILE A 185 12.31 -3.41 -8.40
C ILE A 185 13.73 -2.88 -8.24
N LYS A 186 14.73 -3.76 -8.43
CA LYS A 186 16.14 -3.37 -8.48
C LYS A 186 16.56 -3.18 -9.94
N ASN A 187 17.17 -2.04 -10.24
CA ASN A 187 17.81 -1.76 -11.51
C ASN A 187 19.31 -1.55 -11.23
N GLU A 188 20.18 -2.30 -11.90
CA GLU A 188 21.63 -2.26 -11.66
C GLU A 188 22.23 -0.85 -11.84
N ASP A 189 21.66 -0.05 -12.76
CA ASP A 189 22.15 1.29 -13.09
C ASP A 189 21.47 2.42 -12.28
N ASP A 190 20.23 2.21 -11.83
CA ASP A 190 19.36 3.26 -11.24
C ASP A 190 18.93 2.98 -9.78
N GLY A 191 19.49 1.94 -9.14
CA GLY A 191 19.21 1.62 -7.74
C GLY A 191 17.88 0.89 -7.50
N ILE A 192 17.19 1.21 -6.41
CA ILE A 192 15.88 0.62 -6.05
C ILE A 192 14.76 1.54 -6.50
N GLY A 193 13.78 0.99 -7.21
CA GLY A 193 12.57 1.67 -7.64
C GLY A 193 11.37 1.38 -6.73
N PHE A 194 10.73 2.46 -6.26
CA PHE A 194 9.46 2.40 -5.53
C PHE A 194 8.33 3.00 -6.37
N PHE A 195 7.15 2.39 -6.31
CA PHE A 195 6.03 2.74 -7.19
C PHE A 195 4.77 3.00 -6.38
N PHE A 196 4.12 4.10 -6.67
CA PHE A 196 3.04 4.62 -5.85
C PHE A 196 1.83 4.96 -6.70
N SER A 197 0.68 5.08 -6.04
CA SER A 197 -0.49 5.68 -6.63
C SER A 197 -1.30 6.49 -5.61
N TRP A 198 -1.74 7.66 -6.05
CA TRP A 198 -2.52 8.57 -5.23
C TRP A 198 -3.65 9.21 -6.04
N ASP A 199 -4.72 9.63 -5.37
CA ASP A 199 -5.94 10.19 -6.00
C ASP A 199 -5.97 11.73 -6.00
N ASN A 200 -4.94 12.38 -5.43
CA ASN A 200 -4.83 13.83 -5.40
C ASN A 200 -3.70 14.33 -6.29
N LYS A 201 -4.07 15.01 -7.38
CA LYS A 201 -3.14 15.58 -8.36
C LYS A 201 -2.18 16.58 -7.72
N ASP A 202 -2.72 17.53 -6.96
CA ASP A 202 -1.93 18.65 -6.47
C ASP A 202 -0.89 18.16 -5.46
N GLU A 203 -1.27 17.22 -4.59
CA GLU A 203 -0.34 16.60 -3.64
C GLU A 203 0.78 15.83 -4.36
N VAL A 204 0.47 15.07 -5.42
CA VAL A 204 1.48 14.32 -6.20
C VAL A 204 2.43 15.25 -6.95
N TYR A 205 1.92 16.31 -7.59
CA TYR A 205 2.76 17.25 -8.33
C TYR A 205 3.61 18.14 -7.40
N ASP A 206 3.12 18.43 -6.18
CA ASP A 206 3.87 19.16 -5.16
C ASP A 206 4.85 18.27 -4.37
N LEU A 207 4.69 16.94 -4.42
CA LEU A 207 5.53 15.96 -3.73
C LEU A 207 7.02 16.10 -4.03
N THR A 208 7.86 15.95 -3.01
CA THR A 208 9.27 15.62 -3.11
C THR A 208 9.67 14.63 -2.03
N ILE A 209 10.61 13.75 -2.32
CA ILE A 209 11.28 12.86 -1.36
C ILE A 209 12.79 13.15 -1.48
N ASN A 210 13.46 13.47 -0.38
CA ASN A 210 14.86 13.91 -0.39
C ASN A 210 15.14 15.01 -1.44
N SER A 211 14.23 15.99 -1.54
CA SER A 211 14.27 17.08 -2.52
C SER A 211 14.21 16.65 -4.01
N LYS A 212 14.01 15.37 -4.33
CA LYS A 212 13.76 14.86 -5.69
C LYS A 212 12.24 14.85 -5.96
N LYS A 213 11.84 15.17 -7.19
CA LYS A 213 10.45 15.09 -7.67
C LYS A 213 10.15 13.67 -8.16
N PRO A 214 8.90 13.19 -8.07
CA PRO A 214 8.52 11.92 -8.68
C PRO A 214 8.77 11.92 -10.20
N THR A 215 9.09 10.76 -10.74
CA THR A 215 9.22 10.51 -12.18
C THR A 215 7.96 9.85 -12.76
N ASP A 216 7.78 10.01 -14.07
CA ASP A 216 6.74 9.34 -14.87
C ASP A 216 5.33 9.34 -14.25
N ILE A 217 4.83 10.55 -13.93
CA ILE A 217 3.45 10.69 -13.43
C ILE A 217 2.47 10.30 -14.53
N ILE A 218 1.68 9.24 -14.30
CA ILE A 218 0.67 8.74 -15.23
C ILE A 218 -0.71 8.88 -14.60
N GLU A 219 -1.58 9.65 -15.24
CA GLU A 219 -3.00 9.73 -14.89
C GLU A 219 -3.73 8.51 -15.46
N TYR A 220 -4.54 7.85 -14.63
CA TYR A 220 -5.36 6.71 -15.06
C TYR A 220 -6.71 6.68 -14.33
N GLU A 221 -7.66 5.97 -14.92
CA GLU A 221 -8.98 5.76 -14.34
C GLU A 221 -9.12 4.29 -13.91
N LEU A 222 -9.60 4.09 -12.68
CA LEU A 222 -9.96 2.77 -12.16
C LEU A 222 -11.23 2.94 -11.32
N ASN A 223 -12.26 2.14 -11.61
CA ASN A 223 -13.56 2.20 -10.92
C ASN A 223 -14.23 3.59 -10.92
N GLY A 224 -14.13 4.30 -12.05
CA GLY A 224 -14.71 5.63 -12.22
C GLY A 224 -14.06 6.72 -11.36
N LYS A 225 -12.86 6.45 -10.82
CA LYS A 225 -12.04 7.42 -10.10
C LYS A 225 -10.71 7.61 -10.81
N THR A 226 -10.24 8.85 -10.82
CA THR A 226 -8.93 9.21 -11.35
C THR A 226 -7.86 9.05 -10.28
N TYR A 227 -6.76 8.42 -10.66
CA TYR A 227 -5.57 8.26 -9.85
C TYR A 227 -4.34 8.70 -10.64
N TYR A 228 -3.25 8.90 -9.93
CA TYR A 228 -1.97 9.36 -10.44
C TYR A 228 -0.92 8.37 -9.94
N TYR A 229 -0.44 7.55 -10.87
CA TYR A 229 0.75 6.74 -10.67
C TYR A 229 1.99 7.63 -10.68
N PHE A 230 2.98 7.29 -9.87
CA PHE A 230 4.29 7.92 -9.91
C PHE A 230 5.33 6.98 -9.32
N ASP A 231 6.60 7.19 -9.68
CA ASP A 231 7.70 6.40 -9.17
C ASP A 231 8.89 7.24 -8.71
N PHE A 232 9.73 6.60 -7.90
CA PHE A 232 11.05 7.09 -7.52
C PHE A 232 12.06 6.00 -7.83
N LEU A 233 12.69 6.13 -9.00
CA LEU A 233 13.90 5.41 -9.41
C LEU A 233 15.07 6.28 -8.93
N ASP A 234 16.11 5.71 -8.29
CA ASP A 234 17.18 6.43 -7.56
C ASP A 234 16.88 6.77 -6.07
N ALA A 235 16.27 5.81 -5.37
CA ALA A 235 15.95 5.91 -3.95
C ALA A 235 17.17 5.65 -3.03
N ASP A 236 18.16 6.54 -3.06
CA ASP A 236 19.29 6.60 -2.09
C ASP A 236 18.80 6.65 -0.62
N PHE A 237 17.54 7.02 -0.41
CA PHE A 237 16.92 7.10 0.90
C PHE A 237 16.80 5.75 1.61
N VAL A 238 16.94 4.62 0.92
CA VAL A 238 16.88 3.29 1.57
C VAL A 238 18.00 3.14 2.60
N GLN A 239 19.23 3.53 2.25
CA GLN A 239 20.34 3.49 3.19
C GLN A 239 20.11 4.45 4.36
N GLN A 240 19.59 5.65 4.06
CA GLN A 240 19.24 6.63 5.07
C GLN A 240 18.19 6.10 6.07
N LEU A 241 17.17 5.39 5.59
CA LEU A 241 16.19 4.71 6.44
C LEU A 241 16.84 3.69 7.37
N PHE A 242 17.76 2.86 6.87
CA PHE A 242 18.46 1.86 7.70
C PHE A 242 19.39 2.45 8.76
N ASP A 243 19.88 3.66 8.52
CA ASP A 243 20.77 4.40 9.41
C ASP A 243 19.98 5.21 10.45
N GLU A 244 18.86 5.81 10.08
CA GLU A 244 18.09 6.73 10.92
C GLU A 244 16.91 6.06 11.66
N ILE A 245 16.34 4.98 11.13
CA ILE A 245 15.13 4.35 11.68
C ILE A 245 15.44 3.07 12.45
N ASN A 246 14.91 2.98 13.67
CA ASN A 246 14.83 1.73 14.40
C ASN A 246 13.56 0.97 14.02
N PHE A 247 13.66 0.02 13.10
CA PHE A 247 12.49 -0.76 12.65
C PHE A 247 11.84 -1.62 13.74
N GLY A 248 12.48 -1.84 14.90
CA GLY A 248 11.85 -2.49 16.05
C GLY A 248 10.86 -1.61 16.82
N SER A 249 10.87 -0.28 16.60
CA SER A 249 9.87 0.66 17.14
C SER A 249 10.02 2.00 16.42
N PHE A 250 9.07 2.33 15.54
CA PHE A 250 9.05 3.58 14.79
C PHE A 250 7.62 4.08 14.56
N THR A 251 7.47 5.32 14.09
CA THR A 251 6.21 5.87 13.56
C THR A 251 6.36 6.25 12.09
N LEU A 252 5.26 6.33 11.34
CA LEU A 252 5.32 6.75 9.93
C LEU A 252 5.85 8.18 9.79
N GLN A 253 5.57 9.06 10.74
CA GLN A 253 6.16 10.40 10.81
C GLN A 253 7.69 10.36 10.92
N GLN A 254 8.26 9.41 11.65
CA GLN A 254 9.72 9.28 11.74
C GLN A 254 10.32 8.86 10.40
N VAL A 255 9.66 7.95 9.70
CA VAL A 255 10.05 7.47 8.37
C VAL A 255 9.97 8.60 7.34
N SER A 256 8.84 9.33 7.30
CA SER A 256 8.64 10.46 6.39
C SER A 256 9.65 11.57 6.61
N ASN A 257 9.99 11.85 7.88
CA ASN A 257 11.02 12.82 8.23
C ASN A 257 12.43 12.35 7.81
N ALA A 258 12.75 11.07 8.00
CA ALA A 258 14.05 10.52 7.64
C ALA A 258 14.30 10.58 6.13
N ILE A 259 13.27 10.46 5.28
CA ILE A 259 13.41 10.55 3.81
C ILE A 259 12.94 11.90 3.26
N ASP A 260 12.75 12.89 4.13
CA ASP A 260 12.35 14.27 3.80
C ASP A 260 11.15 14.35 2.83
N VAL A 261 10.07 13.64 3.14
CA VAL A 261 8.81 13.72 2.37
C VAL A 261 8.18 15.10 2.58
N LYS A 262 7.96 15.84 1.48
CA LYS A 262 7.31 17.15 1.49
C LYS A 262 6.30 17.25 0.38
N TYR A 263 5.15 17.82 0.67
CA TYR A 263 4.11 18.15 -0.31
C TYR A 263 3.18 19.20 0.29
N ARG A 264 2.30 19.79 -0.52
CA ARG A 264 1.26 20.67 -0.01
C ARG A 264 0.06 19.83 0.42
N LYS A 265 -0.17 19.74 1.72
CA LYS A 265 -1.31 19.02 2.30
C LYS A 265 -2.60 19.81 2.11
N ASP A 266 -3.66 19.10 1.69
CA ASP A 266 -5.01 19.67 1.52
C ASP A 266 -5.82 19.74 2.83
#